data_AF-A0A4Y2BVU9-F1
#
_entry.id   AF-A0A4Y2BVU9-F1
#
_cell.length_a   1.000
_cell.length_b   1.000
_cell.length_c   1.000
_cell.angle_alpha   90.00
_cell.angle_beta   90.00
_cell.angle_gamma   90.00
#
_symmetry.space_group_name_H-M   'P 1'
#
loop_
_entity.id
_entity.type
_entity.pdbx_description
1 polymer ?
#
loop_
_entity_poly.entity_id
_entity_poly.type
_entity_poly.pdbx_seq_one_letter_code
_entity_poly.pdbx_strand_id
1 'polypeptide(L)'
;MRVFPNGNPSAQQFANNPLQLGNGAITPDNQDGYIVMQSIGRIFRTQQELKEAVFPSVAQHFIDYSWLCQRAVLAQRNEDVSVMNKQLLQELPGSVKVYKSIETTCDTNEAVKYPEAFLNTLKPAGVPSHTL
;
A
#
# COMPACT_ATOMS: atom_id res chain seq x y z
N MET A 1 6.18 -12.24 4.03
CA MET A 1 5.89 -12.28 2.58
C MET A 1 7.14 -11.79 1.85
N ARG A 2 7.74 -12.58 0.95
CA ARG A 2 8.87 -12.13 0.11
C ARG A 2 8.35 -12.06 -1.32
N VAL A 3 8.25 -10.85 -1.86
CA VAL A 3 7.96 -10.62 -3.28
C VAL A 3 9.30 -10.73 -4.01
N PHE A 4 9.38 -11.60 -5.01
CA PHE A 4 10.55 -11.72 -5.89
C PHE A 4 10.20 -11.07 -7.23
N PRO A 5 10.60 -9.82 -7.49
CA PRO A 5 10.44 -9.18 -8.77
C PRO A 5 11.44 -9.80 -9.73
N ASN A 6 10.95 -10.45 -10.78
CA ASN A 6 11.78 -11.09 -11.81
C ASN A 6 12.82 -10.11 -12.38
N GLY A 7 14.11 -10.39 -12.16
CA GLY A 7 15.22 -9.76 -12.89
C GLY A 7 15.52 -8.29 -12.59
N ASN A 8 14.91 -7.66 -11.57
CA ASN A 8 15.18 -6.26 -11.24
C ASN A 8 16.40 -6.15 -10.27
N PRO A 9 17.52 -5.51 -10.67
CA PRO A 9 18.69 -5.34 -9.81
C PRO A 9 18.37 -4.64 -8.47
N SER A 10 17.41 -3.71 -8.48
CA SER A 10 16.96 -2.98 -7.29
C SER A 10 16.24 -3.90 -6.29
N ALA A 11 15.62 -4.98 -6.75
CA ALA A 11 14.94 -5.93 -5.88
C ALA A 11 15.93 -6.86 -5.15
N GLN A 12 17.02 -7.24 -5.81
CA GLN A 12 18.12 -7.95 -5.16
C GLN A 12 18.78 -7.08 -4.10
N GLN A 13 19.03 -5.80 -4.39
CA GLN A 13 19.53 -4.86 -3.39
C GLN A 13 18.56 -4.70 -2.21
N PHE A 14 17.26 -4.57 -2.48
CA PHE A 14 16.24 -4.51 -1.43
C PHE A 14 16.22 -5.75 -0.53
N ALA A 15 16.47 -6.95 -1.06
CA ALA A 15 16.54 -8.17 -0.25
C ALA A 15 17.85 -8.27 0.55
N ASN A 16 18.96 -7.78 -0.02
CA ASN A 16 20.29 -7.86 0.60
C ASN A 16 20.48 -6.83 1.72
N ASN A 17 19.95 -5.63 1.57
CA ASN A 17 20.18 -4.54 2.53
C ASN A 17 19.64 -4.86 3.96
N PRO A 18 18.39 -5.33 4.15
CA PRO A 18 17.89 -5.76 5.46
C PRO A 18 18.66 -6.96 6.02
N LEU A 19 19.17 -7.83 5.15
CA LEU A 19 19.98 -8.98 5.58
C LEU A 19 21.35 -8.51 6.12
N GLN A 20 22.01 -7.58 5.42
CA GLN A 20 23.25 -6.96 5.90
C GLN A 20 23.02 -6.22 7.22
N LEU A 21 21.90 -5.52 7.37
CA LEU A 21 21.51 -4.89 8.63
C LEU A 21 21.36 -5.92 9.76
N GLY A 22 20.62 -7.01 9.52
CA GLY A 22 20.40 -8.07 10.50
C GLY A 22 21.68 -8.85 10.87
N ASN A 23 22.64 -8.91 9.96
CA ASN A 23 23.94 -9.54 10.19
C ASN A 23 24.96 -8.59 10.86
N GLY A 24 24.60 -7.33 11.15
CA GLY A 24 25.53 -6.33 11.67
C GLY A 24 26.64 -5.94 10.69
N ALA A 25 26.45 -6.19 9.39
CA ALA A 25 27.44 -5.92 8.35
C ALA A 25 27.39 -4.46 7.85
N ILE A 26 26.38 -3.68 8.26
CA ILE A 26 26.28 -2.26 7.94
C ILE A 26 26.99 -1.47 9.04
N THR A 27 28.04 -0.73 8.67
CA THR A 27 28.80 0.09 9.58
C THR A 27 28.00 1.33 10.00
N PRO A 28 27.95 1.67 11.29
CA PRO A 28 27.41 2.94 11.76
C PRO A 28 28.13 4.13 11.12
N ASP A 29 27.39 5.22 10.89
CA ASP A 29 27.93 6.45 10.29
C ASP A 29 28.68 7.33 11.31
N ASN A 30 28.52 7.02 12.59
CA ASN A 30 29.14 7.75 13.69
C ASN A 30 29.46 6.86 14.88
N GLN A 31 30.14 7.45 15.87
CA GLN A 31 30.52 6.79 17.11
C GLN A 31 29.33 6.44 18.02
N ASP A 32 28.15 7.02 17.75
CA ASP A 32 26.93 6.78 18.51
C ASP A 32 26.22 5.48 18.11
N GLY A 33 26.71 4.78 17.06
CA GLY A 33 26.18 3.49 16.64
C GLY A 33 24.93 3.57 15.75
N TYR A 34 24.56 4.76 15.27
CA TYR A 34 23.41 4.91 14.38
C TYR A 34 23.74 4.51 12.94
N ILE A 35 22.79 3.79 12.33
CA ILE A 35 22.83 3.45 10.90
C ILE A 35 21.92 4.41 10.14
N VAL A 36 22.47 5.05 9.12
CA VAL A 36 21.73 5.97 8.26
C VAL A 36 20.75 5.17 7.39
N MET A 37 19.47 5.53 7.41
CA MET A 37 18.40 4.78 6.73
C MET A 37 18.62 4.69 5.19
N GLN A 38 19.32 5.65 4.60
CA GLN A 38 19.72 5.63 3.19
C GLN A 38 20.67 4.47 2.84
N SER A 39 21.37 3.89 3.83
CA SER A 39 22.21 2.71 3.63
C SER A 39 21.40 1.43 3.38
N ILE A 40 20.13 1.40 3.81
CA ILE A 40 19.27 0.22 3.66
C ILE A 40 18.19 0.37 2.61
N GLY A 41 17.88 1.60 2.18
CA GLY A 41 16.90 1.82 1.14
C GLY A 41 16.73 3.28 0.75
N ARG A 42 15.82 3.52 -0.18
CA ARG A 42 15.47 4.87 -0.63
C ARG A 42 14.41 5.46 0.29
N ILE A 43 14.64 6.69 0.74
CA ILE A 43 13.68 7.46 1.52
C ILE A 43 12.93 8.40 0.57
N PHE A 44 11.61 8.41 0.71
CA PHE A 44 10.73 9.38 0.04
C PHE A 44 10.19 10.34 1.09
N ARG A 45 10.18 11.63 0.78
CA ARG A 45 9.72 12.67 1.72
C ARG A 45 8.22 12.91 1.62
N THR A 46 7.64 12.58 0.47
CA THR A 46 6.22 12.77 0.21
C THR A 46 5.59 11.51 -0.39
N GLN A 47 4.27 11.37 -0.21
CA GLN A 47 3.50 10.31 -0.86
C GLN A 47 3.55 10.43 -2.39
N GLN A 48 3.60 11.66 -2.91
CA GLN A 48 3.71 11.91 -4.35
C GLN A 48 5.01 11.35 -4.92
N GLU A 49 6.15 11.60 -4.27
CA GLU A 49 7.45 11.05 -4.70
C GLU A 49 7.45 9.52 -4.70
N LEU A 50 6.86 8.90 -3.67
CA LEU A 50 6.73 7.44 -3.60
C LEU A 50 5.82 6.92 -4.74
N LYS A 51 4.69 7.58 -4.96
CA LYS A 51 3.72 7.23 -6.00
C LYS A 51 4.36 7.29 -7.39
N GLU A 52 5.03 8.39 -7.72
CA GLU A 52 5.71 8.57 -9.02
C GLU A 52 6.86 7.57 -9.21
N ALA A 53 7.55 7.20 -8.13
CA ALA A 53 8.61 6.20 -8.19
C ALA A 53 8.09 4.78 -8.45
N VAL A 54 6.91 4.43 -7.93
CA VAL A 54 6.33 3.08 -8.07
C VAL A 54 5.43 2.97 -9.30
N PHE A 55 4.57 3.97 -9.53
CA PHE A 55 3.59 4.04 -10.61
C PHE A 55 3.80 5.29 -11.49
N PRO A 56 4.94 5.38 -12.21
CA PRO A 56 5.18 6.53 -13.09
C PRO A 56 4.14 6.58 -14.21
N SER A 57 3.58 7.76 -14.47
CA SER A 57 2.61 8.00 -15.54
C SER A 57 1.47 6.98 -15.59
N VAL A 58 0.89 6.65 -14.43
CA VAL A 58 -0.13 5.59 -14.31
C VAL A 58 -1.29 5.75 -15.30
N ALA A 59 -1.69 6.99 -15.59
CA ALA A 59 -2.73 7.32 -16.56
C ALA A 59 -2.44 6.81 -17.99
N GLN A 60 -1.17 6.59 -18.34
CA GLN A 60 -0.75 6.09 -19.65
C GLN A 60 -0.64 4.56 -19.67
N HIS A 61 -0.40 3.94 -18.51
CA HIS A 61 -0.14 2.51 -18.37
C HIS A 61 -1.32 1.71 -17.78
N PHE A 62 -2.44 2.37 -17.43
CA PHE A 62 -3.55 1.75 -16.73
C PHE A 62 -4.22 0.56 -17.43
N ILE A 63 -4.04 0.41 -18.76
CA ILE A 63 -4.52 -0.74 -19.55
C ILE A 63 -3.50 -1.87 -19.65
N ASP A 64 -2.25 -1.65 -19.26
CA ASP A 64 -1.19 -2.65 -19.26
C ASP A 64 -1.20 -3.42 -17.93
N TYR A 65 -1.95 -4.52 -17.92
CA TYR A 65 -2.05 -5.41 -16.76
C TYR A 65 -0.69 -6.00 -16.35
N SER A 66 0.19 -6.30 -17.30
CA SER A 66 1.52 -6.87 -16.99
C SER A 66 2.39 -5.87 -16.25
N TRP A 67 2.30 -4.59 -16.63
CA TRP A 67 2.99 -3.49 -15.96
C TRP A 67 2.44 -3.24 -14.54
N LEU A 68 1.12 -3.26 -14.38
CA LEU A 68 0.44 -3.07 -13.10
C LEU A 68 0.74 -4.19 -12.10
N CYS A 69 0.68 -5.45 -12.53
CA CYS A 69 0.87 -6.62 -11.65
C CYS A 69 2.29 -6.72 -11.04
N GLN A 70 3.27 -6.00 -11.59
CA GLN A 70 4.64 -6.00 -11.08
C GLN A 70 4.88 -4.95 -9.99
N ARG A 71 3.86 -4.17 -9.62
CA ARG A 71 3.96 -3.03 -8.71
C ARG A 71 2.99 -3.17 -7.56
N ALA A 72 3.46 -2.83 -6.37
CA ALA A 72 2.65 -2.75 -5.18
C ALA A 72 3.26 -1.72 -4.22
N VAL A 73 2.40 -1.02 -3.47
CA VAL A 73 2.83 -0.30 -2.28
C VAL A 73 2.24 -0.97 -1.07
N LEU A 74 3.12 -1.30 -0.12
CA LEU A 74 2.75 -1.87 1.16
C LEU A 74 2.90 -0.79 2.22
N ALA A 75 1.91 -0.65 3.09
CA ALA A 75 1.97 0.23 4.25
C ALA A 75 1.57 -0.54 5.51
N GLN A 76 1.97 -0.02 6.66
CA GLN A 76 1.69 -0.64 7.95
C GLN A 76 0.21 -0.55 8.33
N ARG A 77 -0.48 0.54 7.95
CA ARG A 77 -1.89 0.78 8.26
C ARG A 77 -2.75 0.80 7.01
N ASN A 78 -3.96 0.26 7.11
CA ASN A 78 -4.94 0.27 6.03
C ASN A 78 -5.37 1.69 5.63
N GLU A 79 -5.35 2.65 6.57
CA GLU A 79 -5.64 4.06 6.29
C GLU A 79 -4.63 4.65 5.30
N ASP A 80 -3.34 4.38 5.51
CA ASP A 80 -2.26 4.84 4.63
C ASP A 80 -2.41 4.24 3.21
N VAL A 81 -2.77 2.94 3.13
CA VAL A 81 -3.08 2.27 1.86
C VAL A 81 -4.30 2.92 1.18
N SER A 82 -5.36 3.24 1.93
CA SER A 82 -6.58 3.84 1.40
C SER A 82 -6.33 5.22 0.80
N VAL A 83 -5.51 6.06 1.46
CA VAL A 83 -5.13 7.38 0.94
C VAL A 83 -4.38 7.25 -0.39
N MET A 84 -3.38 6.37 -0.43
CA MET A 84 -2.58 6.14 -1.64
C MET A 84 -3.40 5.57 -2.80
N ASN A 85 -4.26 4.58 -2.53
CA ASN A 85 -5.15 4.01 -3.56
C ASN A 85 -6.10 5.05 -4.14
N LYS A 86 -6.65 5.94 -3.30
CA LYS A 86 -7.51 7.05 -3.78
C LYS A 86 -6.74 8.02 -4.68
N GLN A 87 -5.52 8.40 -4.30
CA GLN A 87 -4.68 9.28 -5.12
C GLN A 87 -4.35 8.65 -6.48
N LEU A 88 -4.02 7.35 -6.52
CA LEU A 88 -3.77 6.63 -7.77
C LEU A 88 -5.04 6.53 -8.64
N LEU A 89 -6.18 6.21 -8.03
CA LEU A 89 -7.45 6.08 -8.72
C LEU A 89 -7.88 7.39 -9.40
N GLN A 90 -7.62 8.53 -8.76
CA GLN A 90 -7.93 9.86 -9.32
C GLN A 90 -7.12 10.23 -10.57
N GLU A 91 -5.97 9.59 -10.79
CA GLU A 91 -5.15 9.79 -11.99
C GLU A 91 -5.56 8.90 -13.15
N LEU A 92 -6.34 7.84 -12.89
CA LEU A 92 -6.79 6.95 -13.95
C LEU A 92 -7.81 7.67 -14.84
N PRO A 93 -7.68 7.55 -16.17
CA PRO A 93 -8.65 8.14 -17.07
C PRO A 93 -9.99 7.39 -16.97
N GLY A 94 -11.08 8.16 -17.08
CA GLY A 94 -12.44 7.62 -17.04
C GLY A 94 -13.29 8.25 -15.93
N SER A 95 -14.55 7.82 -15.87
CA SER A 95 -15.48 8.30 -14.83
C SER A 95 -15.32 7.48 -13.55
N VAL A 96 -15.26 8.19 -12.43
CA VAL A 96 -15.33 7.58 -11.10
C VAL A 96 -16.66 6.86 -10.95
N LYS A 97 -16.61 5.60 -10.51
CA LYS A 97 -17.78 4.82 -10.13
C LYS A 97 -17.71 4.54 -8.63
N VAL A 98 -18.83 4.71 -7.96
CA VAL A 98 -18.96 4.43 -6.53
C VAL A 98 -19.81 3.20 -6.36
N TYR A 99 -19.27 2.20 -5.68
CA TYR A 99 -19.98 0.96 -5.34
C TYR A 99 -20.30 0.97 -3.84
N LYS A 100 -21.56 0.78 -3.50
CA LYS A 100 -22.01 0.63 -2.11
C LYS A 100 -22.28 -0.84 -1.82
N SER A 101 -21.63 -1.36 -0.80
CA SER A 101 -21.95 -2.68 -0.26
C SER A 101 -23.32 -2.67 0.42
N ILE A 102 -23.95 -3.83 0.48
CA ILE A 102 -25.20 -4.02 1.23
C ILE A 102 -24.81 -4.82 2.48
N GLU A 103 -24.90 -4.19 3.65
CA GLU A 103 -24.70 -4.87 4.93
C GLU A 103 -26.06 -5.19 5.56
N THR A 104 -26.35 -6.47 5.75
CA THR A 104 -27.57 -6.95 6.40
C THR A 104 -27.23 -7.90 7.53
N THR A 105 -27.98 -7.83 8.62
CA THR A 105 -27.88 -8.81 9.70
C THR A 105 -28.64 -10.09 9.30
N CYS A 106 -28.08 -11.26 9.60
CA CYS A 106 -28.78 -12.53 9.36
C CYS A 106 -29.98 -12.73 10.29
N ASP A 107 -29.95 -12.10 11.47
CA ASP A 107 -31.04 -12.10 12.44
C ASP A 107 -31.72 -10.73 12.47
N THR A 108 -33.04 -10.71 12.25
CA THR A 108 -33.86 -9.50 12.28
C THR A 108 -33.99 -8.90 13.67
N ASN A 109 -33.81 -9.69 14.74
CA ASN A 109 -33.80 -9.20 16.12
C ASN A 109 -32.52 -8.40 16.43
N GLU A 110 -31.42 -8.75 15.78
CA GLU A 110 -30.14 -8.05 15.92
C GLU A 110 -30.07 -6.77 15.08
N ALA A 111 -30.97 -6.59 14.09
CA ALA A 111 -31.05 -5.38 13.28
C ALA A 111 -31.32 -4.11 14.11
N VAL A 112 -31.98 -4.26 15.26
CA VAL A 112 -32.21 -3.16 16.21
C VAL A 112 -30.94 -2.82 17.00
N LYS A 113 -30.07 -3.81 17.24
CA LYS A 113 -28.82 -3.65 17.99
C LYS A 113 -27.66 -3.16 17.12
N TYR A 114 -27.65 -3.54 15.84
CA TYR A 114 -26.66 -3.13 14.86
C TYR A 114 -27.34 -2.47 13.65
N PRO A 115 -27.72 -1.18 13.77
CA PRO A 115 -28.30 -0.44 12.67
C PRO A 115 -27.36 -0.40 11.46
N GLU A 116 -27.94 -0.36 10.25
CA GLU A 116 -27.18 -0.26 9.01
C GLU A 116 -26.21 0.95 9.01
N ALA A 117 -26.65 2.09 9.57
CA ALA A 117 -25.81 3.28 9.70
C ALA A 117 -24.55 3.04 10.55
N PHE A 118 -24.60 2.14 11.53
CA PHE A 118 -23.44 1.75 12.31
C PHE A 118 -22.55 0.77 11.54
N LEU A 119 -23.15 -0.26 10.92
CA LEU A 119 -22.43 -1.25 10.10
C LEU A 119 -21.64 -0.58 8.97
N ASN A 120 -22.26 0.39 8.28
CA ASN A 120 -21.63 1.14 7.19
C ASN A 120 -20.42 1.99 7.61
N THR A 121 -20.17 2.17 8.92
CA THR A 121 -18.97 2.85 9.44
C THR A 121 -17.81 1.92 9.74
N LEU A 122 -18.06 0.61 9.79
CA LEU A 122 -17.05 -0.37 10.16
C LEU A 122 -15.97 -0.47 9.07
N LYS A 123 -14.72 -0.58 9.52
CA LYS A 123 -13.54 -0.78 8.66
C LYS A 123 -12.72 -1.97 9.15
N PRO A 124 -13.30 -3.18 9.22
CA PRO A 124 -12.59 -4.33 9.72
C PRO A 124 -11.46 -4.74 8.76
N ALA A 125 -10.37 -5.24 9.31
CA ALA A 125 -9.25 -5.71 8.51
C ALA A 125 -9.67 -6.91 7.64
N GLY A 126 -9.32 -6.88 6.35
CA GLY A 126 -9.62 -7.97 5.41
C GLY A 126 -10.99 -7.90 4.74
N VAL A 127 -11.81 -6.88 5.03
CA VAL A 127 -13.10 -6.66 4.38
C VAL A 127 -13.08 -5.33 3.62
N PRO A 128 -13.69 -5.23 2.43
CA PRO A 128 -13.84 -3.96 1.73
C PRO A 128 -14.63 -2.94 2.56
N SER A 129 -14.29 -1.66 2.42
CA SER A 129 -15.08 -0.56 3.00
C SER A 129 -16.48 -0.53 2.37
N HIS A 130 -17.48 -0.07 3.13
CA HIS A 130 -18.87 0.01 2.66
C HIS A 130 -19.00 0.74 1.31
N THR A 131 -18.20 1.79 1.13
CA THR A 131 -18.10 2.53 -0.12
C THR A 131 -16.74 2.27 -0.76
N LEU A 132 -16.74 1.81 -2.02
CA LEU A 132 -15.59 1.61 -2.88
C LEU A 132 -15.60 2.59 -4.06
#